data_AF-A0A956IG25-F1
#
_entry.id   AF-A0A956IG25-F1
#
_cell.length_a   1.000
_cell.length_b   1.000
_cell.length_c   1.000
_cell.angle_alpha   90.00
_cell.angle_beta   90.00
_cell.angle_gamma   90.00
#
_symmetry.space_group_name_H-M   'P 1'
#
loop_
_entity.id
_entity.type
_entity.pdbx_description
1 polymer ?
#
loop_
_entity_poly.entity_id
_entity_poly.type
_entity_poly.pdbx_seq_one_letter_code
_entity_poly.pdbx_strand_id
1 'polypeptide(L)'
;PRDVGQTNPVPHHPSSTIMTAQQPTPDPRATCWNCAIETYGTAAIFRRRATKLENRLRWLSFMGLIGPVLVGGVVTSFGTDSRLLPLLLVLASLVAVGQLAVSIWSLVSGWETTLKYAYESAGDNNHLSREFQHLGQSDPNAPAFDAAYQRLKGLNDARERADGSQGISDAELRYGMRVGLREFQRPCAGCGEIPTSTTPTDCDVCGNFEL
;
A
#
# COMPACT_ATOMS: atom_id res chain seq x y z
N PRO A 1 -31.02 69.31 38.43
CA PRO A 1 -31.89 69.50 37.25
C PRO A 1 -31.31 68.75 36.05
N ARG A 2 -32.04 67.74 35.59
CA ARG A 2 -31.70 66.85 34.47
C ARG A 2 -31.71 67.63 33.15
N ASP A 3 -30.75 67.35 32.28
CA ASP A 3 -30.86 67.38 30.80
C ASP A 3 -29.67 66.58 30.25
N VAL A 4 -29.86 65.34 29.75
CA VAL A 4 -30.42 64.92 28.46
C VAL A 4 -29.43 65.12 27.30
N GLY A 5 -28.89 63.99 26.83
CA GLY A 5 -28.77 63.67 25.41
C GLY A 5 -27.53 64.14 24.67
N GLN A 6 -26.56 63.24 24.44
CA GLN A 6 -25.83 63.12 23.18
C GLN A 6 -24.99 61.82 23.16
N THR A 7 -25.61 60.71 22.74
CA THR A 7 -24.88 59.53 22.28
C THR A 7 -24.80 59.60 20.75
N ASN A 8 -23.59 59.77 20.22
CA ASN A 8 -23.33 59.72 18.78
C ASN A 8 -23.76 58.36 18.21
N PRO A 9 -24.44 58.31 17.05
CA PRO A 9 -24.70 57.06 16.37
C PRO A 9 -23.40 56.52 15.77
N VAL A 10 -23.04 55.30 16.15
CA VAL A 10 -21.98 54.52 15.50
C VAL A 10 -22.45 54.20 14.08
N PRO A 11 -21.65 54.43 13.03
CA PRO A 11 -22.02 54.01 11.68
C PRO A 11 -22.07 52.48 11.62
N HIS A 12 -23.28 51.95 11.42
CA HIS A 12 -23.47 50.56 11.03
C HIS A 12 -22.84 50.34 9.65
N HIS A 13 -21.66 49.71 9.62
CA HIS A 13 -21.17 49.11 8.40
C HIS A 13 -22.20 48.07 7.92
N PRO A 14 -22.62 48.09 6.65
CA PRO A 14 -23.43 47.02 6.11
C PRO A 14 -22.63 45.73 6.20
N SER A 15 -23.15 44.76 6.96
CA SER A 15 -22.67 43.39 6.97
C SER A 15 -22.59 42.92 5.53
N SER A 16 -21.37 42.89 4.99
CA SER A 16 -21.11 42.29 3.69
C SER A 16 -21.46 40.82 3.84
N THR A 17 -22.61 40.43 3.29
CA THR A 17 -22.91 39.04 3.00
C THR A 17 -21.77 38.54 2.13
N ILE A 18 -20.80 37.88 2.76
CA ILE A 18 -19.84 37.04 2.05
C ILE A 18 -20.70 35.91 1.49
N MET A 19 -21.17 36.08 0.26
CA MET A 19 -21.47 34.95 -0.60
C MET A 19 -20.15 34.17 -0.69
N THR A 20 -19.97 33.20 0.19
CA THR A 20 -19.06 32.10 -0.05
C THR A 20 -19.49 31.52 -1.38
N ALA A 21 -18.78 31.87 -2.45
CA ALA A 21 -18.90 31.21 -3.72
C ALA A 21 -18.70 29.72 -3.43
N GLN A 22 -19.80 28.97 -3.53
CA GLN A 22 -19.82 27.53 -3.36
C GLN A 22 -18.83 26.98 -4.40
N GLN A 23 -17.68 26.51 -3.93
CA GLN A 23 -16.70 25.84 -4.78
C GLN A 23 -17.46 24.75 -5.55
N PRO A 24 -17.26 24.61 -6.87
CA PRO A 24 -17.94 23.58 -7.64
C PRO A 24 -17.67 22.24 -6.98
N THR A 25 -18.73 21.54 -6.58
CA THR A 25 -18.61 20.19 -6.02
C THR A 25 -17.87 19.34 -7.05
N PRO A 26 -16.77 18.66 -6.68
CA PRO A 26 -16.01 17.84 -7.61
C PRO A 26 -16.93 16.82 -8.28
N ASP A 27 -16.76 16.62 -9.59
CA ASP A 27 -17.55 15.67 -10.37
C ASP A 27 -17.55 14.30 -9.66
N PRO A 28 -18.72 13.74 -9.30
CA PRO A 28 -18.82 12.47 -8.60
C PRO A 28 -18.14 11.32 -9.36
N ARG A 29 -18.17 11.34 -10.71
CA ARG A 29 -17.46 10.35 -11.52
C ARG A 29 -15.96 10.51 -11.42
N ALA A 30 -15.45 11.73 -11.57
CA ALA A 30 -14.02 12.02 -11.45
C ALA A 30 -13.49 11.56 -10.07
N THR A 31 -14.26 11.77 -9.01
CA THR A 31 -13.93 11.32 -7.66
C THR A 31 -13.83 9.80 -7.57
N CYS A 32 -14.81 9.07 -8.13
CA CYS A 32 -14.77 7.59 -8.18
C CYS A 32 -13.52 7.09 -8.93
N TRP A 33 -13.19 7.69 -10.06
CA TRP A 33 -11.99 7.31 -10.82
C TRP A 33 -10.69 7.59 -10.04
N ASN A 34 -10.62 8.70 -9.30
CA ASN A 34 -9.46 8.99 -8.47
C ASN A 34 -9.30 7.96 -7.35
N CYS A 35 -10.38 7.64 -6.62
CA CYS A 35 -10.37 6.58 -5.62
C CYS A 35 -9.98 5.22 -6.22
N ALA A 36 -10.44 4.91 -7.44
CA ALA A 36 -10.07 3.68 -8.14
C ALA A 36 -8.56 3.59 -8.42
N ILE A 37 -7.94 4.69 -8.81
CA ILE A 37 -6.50 4.79 -9.10
C ILE A 37 -5.69 4.65 -7.80
N GLU A 38 -6.07 5.38 -6.76
CA GLU A 38 -5.38 5.40 -5.46
C GLU A 38 -5.39 4.01 -4.82
N THR A 39 -6.57 3.38 -4.73
CA THR A 39 -6.70 2.02 -4.19
C THR A 39 -5.94 1.00 -5.03
N TYR A 40 -5.94 1.10 -6.37
CA TYR A 40 -5.10 0.22 -7.20
C TYR A 40 -3.61 0.39 -6.90
N GLY A 41 -3.16 1.63 -6.73
CA GLY A 41 -1.79 1.95 -6.36
C GLY A 41 -1.41 1.34 -5.02
N THR A 42 -2.26 1.50 -3.99
CA THR A 42 -2.08 0.88 -2.67
C THR A 42 -2.02 -0.64 -2.76
N ALA A 43 -2.89 -1.25 -3.57
CA ALA A 43 -2.86 -2.69 -3.80
C ALA A 43 -1.51 -3.16 -4.39
N ALA A 44 -0.93 -2.38 -5.30
CA ALA A 44 0.37 -2.69 -5.89
C ALA A 44 1.52 -2.62 -4.87
N ILE A 45 1.50 -1.65 -3.96
CA ILE A 45 2.46 -1.53 -2.86
C ILE A 45 2.45 -2.81 -2.01
N PHE A 46 1.28 -3.19 -1.51
CA PHE A 46 1.17 -4.37 -0.64
C PHE A 46 1.44 -5.68 -1.38
N ARG A 47 1.11 -5.78 -2.67
CA ARG A 47 1.50 -6.94 -3.49
C ARG A 47 3.02 -7.05 -3.61
N ARG A 48 3.73 -5.93 -3.81
CA ARG A 48 5.20 -5.91 -3.81
C ARG A 48 5.77 -6.33 -2.46
N ARG A 49 5.22 -5.82 -1.35
CA ARG A 49 5.62 -6.23 0.02
C ARG A 49 5.43 -7.74 0.23
N ALA A 50 4.29 -8.28 -0.18
CA ALA A 50 3.97 -9.69 -0.08
C ALA A 50 4.98 -10.57 -0.84
N THR A 51 5.25 -10.26 -2.11
CA THR A 51 6.23 -11.04 -2.91
C THR A 51 7.65 -11.04 -2.32
N LYS A 52 8.10 -9.90 -1.77
CA LYS A 52 9.40 -9.81 -1.08
C LYS A 52 9.45 -10.69 0.16
N LEU A 53 8.42 -10.65 1.01
CA LEU A 53 8.33 -11.45 2.23
C LEU A 53 8.18 -12.94 1.92
N GLU A 54 7.35 -13.30 0.94
CA GLU A 54 7.19 -14.67 0.50
C GLU A 54 8.51 -15.26 0.01
N ASN A 55 9.29 -14.52 -0.78
CA ASN A 55 10.60 -14.98 -1.25
C ASN A 55 11.57 -15.21 -0.08
N ARG A 56 11.57 -14.34 0.93
CA ARG A 56 12.40 -14.51 2.14
C ARG A 56 12.00 -15.77 2.92
N LEU A 57 10.70 -15.97 3.14
CA LEU A 57 10.18 -17.15 3.85
C LEU A 57 10.46 -18.44 3.07
N ARG A 58 10.25 -18.43 1.75
CA ARG A 58 10.54 -19.57 0.86
C ARG A 58 12.02 -19.95 0.92
N TRP A 59 12.91 -18.96 0.91
CA TRP A 59 14.35 -19.19 1.01
C TRP A 59 14.74 -19.77 2.38
N LEU A 60 14.16 -19.25 3.46
CA LEU A 60 14.37 -19.74 4.81
C LEU A 60 13.95 -21.22 4.97
N SER A 61 12.77 -21.56 4.45
CA SER A 61 12.27 -22.95 4.45
C SER A 61 13.13 -23.87 3.60
N PHE A 62 13.57 -23.41 2.43
CA PHE A 62 14.44 -24.16 1.55
C PHE A 62 15.79 -24.50 2.21
N MET A 63 16.41 -23.54 2.89
CA MET A 63 17.66 -23.78 3.63
C MET A 63 17.49 -24.77 4.80
N GLY A 64 16.36 -24.71 5.50
CA GLY A 64 16.07 -25.66 6.58
C GLY A 64 15.97 -27.11 6.10
N LEU A 65 15.54 -27.33 4.85
CA LEU A 65 15.37 -28.66 4.27
C LEU A 65 16.64 -29.19 3.60
N ILE A 66 17.38 -28.34 2.88
CA ILE A 66 18.50 -28.80 2.04
C ILE A 66 19.66 -29.37 2.86
N GLY A 67 19.95 -28.80 4.03
CA GLY A 67 21.05 -29.24 4.90
C GLY A 67 20.91 -30.72 5.32
N PRO A 68 19.82 -31.12 5.99
CA PRO A 68 19.57 -32.51 6.36
C PRO A 68 19.56 -33.46 5.15
N VAL A 69 18.99 -33.04 4.02
CA VAL A 69 18.93 -33.87 2.80
C VAL A 69 20.33 -34.14 2.24
N LEU A 70 21.21 -33.15 2.21
CA LEU A 70 22.59 -33.32 1.73
C LEU A 70 23.40 -34.22 2.66
N VAL A 71 23.32 -34.01 3.98
CA VAL A 71 24.03 -34.85 4.97
C VAL A 71 23.54 -36.29 4.89
N GLY A 72 22.23 -36.50 4.86
CA GLY A 72 21.62 -37.83 4.72
C GLY A 72 22.05 -38.52 3.43
N GLY A 73 22.01 -37.80 2.30
CA GLY A 73 22.42 -38.33 1.00
C GLY A 73 23.89 -38.78 0.99
N VAL A 74 24.81 -37.99 1.55
CA VAL A 74 26.23 -38.37 1.63
C VAL A 74 26.44 -39.62 2.49
N VAL A 75 25.81 -39.68 3.66
CA VAL A 75 25.90 -40.85 4.56
C VAL A 75 25.36 -42.11 3.86
N THR A 76 24.24 -42.00 3.15
CA THR A 76 23.66 -43.13 2.42
C THR A 76 24.52 -43.57 1.24
N SER A 77 25.13 -42.65 0.49
CA SER A 77 25.91 -42.98 -0.70
C SER A 77 27.33 -43.49 -0.40
N PHE A 78 28.00 -42.95 0.62
CA PHE A 78 29.42 -43.21 0.88
C PHE A 78 29.70 -43.91 2.22
N GLY A 79 28.68 -44.14 3.04
CA GLY A 79 28.83 -44.69 4.39
C GLY A 79 29.43 -43.71 5.39
N THR A 80 29.64 -44.17 6.63
CA THR A 80 30.07 -43.33 7.76
C THR A 80 31.59 -43.19 7.90
N ASP A 81 32.38 -44.04 7.23
CA ASP A 81 33.84 -44.10 7.39
C ASP A 81 34.60 -43.11 6.49
N SER A 82 33.89 -42.23 5.78
CA SER A 82 34.55 -41.24 4.92
C SER A 82 35.17 -40.10 5.74
N ARG A 83 36.41 -39.72 5.41
CA ARG A 83 37.09 -38.54 5.99
C ARG A 83 36.35 -37.22 5.76
N LEU A 84 35.38 -37.19 4.84
CA LEU A 84 34.57 -36.02 4.49
C LEU A 84 33.42 -35.79 5.48
N LEU A 85 32.93 -36.84 6.13
CA LEU A 85 31.75 -36.76 7.01
C LEU A 85 31.94 -35.79 8.19
N PRO A 86 33.05 -35.81 8.95
CA PRO A 86 33.22 -34.89 10.09
C PRO A 86 33.24 -33.42 9.65
N LEU A 87 33.87 -33.13 8.51
CA LEU A 87 33.93 -31.77 7.95
C LEU A 87 32.53 -31.28 7.54
N LEU A 88 31.77 -32.13 6.84
CA LEU A 88 30.39 -31.82 6.44
C LEU A 88 29.48 -31.61 7.65
N LEU A 89 29.65 -32.40 8.72
CA LEU A 89 28.87 -32.24 9.95
C LEU A 89 29.13 -30.90 10.61
N VAL A 90 30.39 -30.46 10.72
CA VAL A 90 30.72 -29.13 11.28
C VAL A 90 30.09 -28.02 10.46
N LEU A 91 30.21 -28.07 9.13
CA LEU A 91 29.60 -27.08 8.24
C LEU A 91 28.07 -27.08 8.36
N ALA A 92 27.45 -28.26 8.37
CA ALA A 92 26.01 -28.41 8.52
C ALA A 92 25.53 -27.88 9.88
N SER A 93 26.27 -28.13 10.97
CA SER A 93 25.95 -27.60 12.29
C SER A 93 26.00 -26.07 12.33
N LEU A 94 27.02 -25.45 11.74
CA LEU A 94 27.12 -23.98 11.67
C LEU A 94 25.95 -23.37 10.89
N VAL A 95 25.62 -23.96 9.73
CA VAL A 95 24.48 -23.53 8.92
C VAL A 95 23.16 -23.72 9.68
N ALA A 96 22.97 -24.84 10.37
CA ALA A 96 21.76 -25.12 11.14
C ALA A 96 21.57 -24.12 12.29
N VAL A 97 22.62 -23.79 13.04
CA VAL A 97 22.55 -22.78 14.11
C VAL A 97 22.18 -21.41 13.53
N GLY A 98 22.81 -21.00 12.42
CA GLY A 98 22.46 -19.76 11.73
C GLY A 98 21.01 -19.74 11.24
N GLN A 99 20.53 -20.84 10.65
CA GLN A 99 19.17 -20.98 10.15
C GLN A 99 18.14 -20.90 11.29
N LEU A 100 18.42 -21.50 12.44
CA LEU A 100 17.55 -21.42 13.61
C LEU A 100 17.46 -19.99 14.15
N ALA A 101 18.59 -19.27 14.21
CA ALA A 101 18.61 -17.88 14.63
C ALA A 101 17.73 -16.99 13.72
N VAL A 102 17.84 -17.15 12.40
CA VAL A 102 17.00 -16.42 11.43
C VAL A 102 15.54 -16.84 11.53
N SER A 103 15.25 -18.11 11.81
CA SER A 103 13.88 -18.60 11.98
C SER A 103 13.19 -17.94 13.17
N ILE A 104 13.87 -17.92 14.32
CA ILE A 104 13.37 -17.23 15.52
C ILE A 104 13.19 -15.74 15.23
N TRP A 105 14.15 -15.11 14.55
CA TRP A 105 14.04 -13.71 14.17
C TRP A 105 12.82 -13.42 13.29
N SER A 106 12.54 -14.29 12.31
CA SER A 106 11.38 -14.15 11.41
C SER A 106 10.05 -14.24 12.17
N LEU A 107 10.00 -15.11 13.19
CA LEU A 107 8.83 -15.28 14.06
C LEU A 107 8.63 -14.06 14.95
N VAL A 108 9.68 -13.59 15.62
CA VAL A 108 9.64 -12.39 16.49
C VAL A 108 9.28 -11.14 15.69
N SER A 109 9.81 -11.03 14.47
CA SER A 109 9.50 -9.93 13.55
C SER A 109 8.13 -10.06 12.87
N GLY A 110 7.39 -11.15 13.11
CA GLY A 110 6.04 -11.35 12.60
C GLY A 110 5.94 -11.46 11.07
N TRP A 111 6.96 -11.99 10.38
CA TRP A 111 7.01 -12.00 8.91
C TRP A 111 5.79 -12.67 8.27
N GLU A 112 5.28 -13.75 8.85
CA GLU A 112 4.06 -14.43 8.38
C GLU A 112 2.80 -13.56 8.56
N THR A 113 2.68 -12.88 9.70
CA THR A 113 1.57 -11.95 9.97
C THR A 113 1.61 -10.77 9.01
N THR A 114 2.79 -10.18 8.78
CA THR A 114 2.98 -9.10 7.80
C THR A 114 2.68 -9.58 6.38
N LEU A 115 3.09 -10.80 6.01
CA LEU A 115 2.79 -11.38 4.71
C LEU A 115 1.27 -11.55 4.52
N LYS A 116 0.59 -12.11 5.52
CA LYS A 116 -0.87 -12.28 5.49
C LYS A 116 -1.58 -10.95 5.33
N TYR A 117 -1.20 -9.96 6.13
CA TYR A 117 -1.76 -8.61 6.04
C TYR A 117 -1.53 -8.00 4.65
N ALA A 118 -0.32 -8.12 4.10
CA ALA A 118 0.00 -7.59 2.79
C ALA A 118 -0.85 -8.23 1.68
N TYR A 119 -1.12 -9.53 1.76
CA TYR A 119 -2.04 -10.19 0.82
C TYR A 119 -3.48 -9.72 0.98
N GLU A 120 -3.97 -9.59 2.21
CA GLU A 120 -5.31 -9.09 2.51
C GLU A 120 -5.49 -7.66 1.99
N SER A 121 -4.53 -6.77 2.26
CA SER A 121 -4.56 -5.38 1.79
C SER A 121 -4.46 -5.26 0.29
N ALA A 122 -3.60 -6.05 -0.34
CA ALA A 122 -3.53 -6.08 -1.79
C ALA A 122 -4.83 -6.58 -2.43
N GLY A 123 -5.52 -7.54 -1.80
CA GLY A 123 -6.80 -8.06 -2.25
C GLY A 123 -7.93 -7.03 -2.12
N ASP A 124 -8.10 -6.46 -0.93
CA ASP A 124 -9.19 -5.54 -0.62
C ASP A 124 -9.08 -4.24 -1.41
N ASN A 125 -7.89 -3.64 -1.48
CA ASN A 125 -7.68 -2.41 -2.25
C ASN A 125 -7.92 -2.65 -3.75
N ASN A 126 -7.53 -3.81 -4.27
CA ASN A 126 -7.79 -4.16 -5.67
C ASN A 126 -9.28 -4.43 -5.92
N HIS A 127 -10.01 -4.94 -4.92
CA HIS A 127 -11.47 -5.04 -4.98
C HIS A 127 -12.13 -3.66 -4.98
N LEU A 128 -11.78 -2.79 -4.01
CA LEU A 128 -12.27 -1.41 -3.93
C LEU A 128 -12.02 -0.65 -5.23
N SER A 129 -10.83 -0.79 -5.82
CA SER A 129 -10.48 -0.16 -7.09
C SER A 129 -11.47 -0.50 -8.20
N ARG A 130 -11.82 -1.79 -8.34
CA ARG A 130 -12.79 -2.24 -9.35
C ARG A 130 -14.20 -1.76 -9.05
N GLU A 131 -14.62 -1.75 -7.78
CA GLU A 131 -15.93 -1.24 -7.38
C GLU A 131 -16.07 0.26 -7.67
N PHE A 132 -15.04 1.05 -7.34
CA PHE A 132 -15.01 2.48 -7.67
C PHE A 132 -14.96 2.72 -9.17
N GLN A 133 -14.20 1.92 -9.93
CA GLN A 133 -14.18 1.99 -11.39
C GLN A 133 -15.56 1.70 -11.97
N HIS A 134 -16.23 0.65 -11.50
CA HIS A 134 -17.57 0.28 -11.95
C HIS A 134 -18.59 1.37 -11.61
N LEU A 135 -18.53 1.92 -10.38
CA LEU A 135 -19.38 3.04 -9.99
C LEU A 135 -19.09 4.29 -10.84
N GLY A 136 -17.83 4.61 -11.14
CA GLY A 136 -17.44 5.74 -12.00
C GLY A 136 -17.90 5.62 -13.46
N GLN A 137 -18.23 4.42 -13.91
CA GLN A 137 -18.84 4.16 -15.23
C GLN A 137 -20.37 4.27 -15.21
N SER A 138 -21.00 4.16 -14.04
CA SER A 138 -22.46 4.24 -13.89
C SER A 138 -23.01 5.67 -14.04
N ASP A 139 -24.33 5.80 -14.20
CA ASP A 139 -25.02 7.10 -14.25
C ASP A 139 -24.98 7.77 -12.86
N PRO A 140 -24.32 8.94 -12.71
CA PRO A 140 -24.21 9.65 -11.44
C PRO A 140 -25.56 10.20 -10.97
N ASN A 141 -26.55 10.33 -11.86
CA ASN A 141 -27.89 10.77 -11.50
C ASN A 141 -28.80 9.60 -11.08
N ALA A 142 -28.31 8.37 -11.13
CA ALA A 142 -29.08 7.21 -10.69
C ALA A 142 -29.38 7.32 -9.18
N PRO A 143 -30.61 7.04 -8.72
CA PRO A 143 -30.98 7.16 -7.30
C PRO A 143 -30.11 6.34 -6.35
N ALA A 144 -29.49 5.26 -6.84
CA ALA A 144 -28.63 4.38 -6.05
C ALA A 144 -27.14 4.81 -6.01
N PHE A 145 -26.73 5.79 -6.83
CA PHE A 145 -25.32 6.17 -6.97
C PHE A 145 -24.75 6.68 -5.65
N ASP A 146 -25.42 7.64 -5.01
CA ASP A 146 -24.94 8.24 -3.76
C ASP A 146 -24.80 7.21 -2.63
N ALA A 147 -25.78 6.32 -2.50
CA ALA A 147 -25.74 5.26 -1.51
C ALA A 147 -24.58 4.29 -1.75
N ALA A 148 -24.33 3.91 -3.01
CA ALA A 148 -23.20 3.07 -3.39
C ALA A 148 -21.86 3.78 -3.14
N TYR A 149 -21.75 5.06 -3.51
CA TYR A 149 -20.56 5.87 -3.29
C TYR A 149 -20.23 5.99 -1.80
N GLN A 150 -21.19 6.36 -0.95
CA GLN A 150 -20.97 6.50 0.49
C GLN A 150 -20.57 5.17 1.14
N ARG A 151 -21.14 4.05 0.67
CA ARG A 151 -20.73 2.72 1.11
C ARG A 151 -19.26 2.46 0.75
N LEU A 152 -18.88 2.63 -0.52
CA LEU A 152 -17.49 2.37 -0.96
C LEU A 152 -16.51 3.31 -0.27
N LYS A 153 -16.87 4.58 -0.11
CA LYS A 153 -16.06 5.55 0.63
C LYS A 153 -15.85 5.12 2.08
N GLY A 154 -16.90 4.70 2.78
CA GLY A 154 -16.76 4.21 4.16
C GLY A 154 -15.85 2.98 4.27
N LEU A 155 -15.89 2.08 3.30
CA LEU A 155 -14.97 0.93 3.23
C LEU A 155 -13.52 1.39 2.93
N ASN A 156 -13.35 2.34 2.01
CA ASN A 156 -12.05 2.92 1.69
C ASN A 156 -11.43 3.63 2.89
N ASP A 157 -12.17 4.50 3.57
CA ASP A 157 -11.70 5.24 4.74
C ASP A 157 -11.32 4.29 5.90
N ALA A 158 -12.01 3.16 6.03
CA ALA A 158 -11.63 2.12 6.98
C ALA A 158 -10.32 1.43 6.58
N ARG A 159 -10.14 1.16 5.27
CA ARG A 159 -8.95 0.50 4.74
C ARG A 159 -7.72 1.40 4.77
N GLU A 160 -7.84 2.66 4.38
CA GLU A 160 -6.76 3.66 4.47
C GLU A 160 -6.26 3.83 5.91
N ARG A 161 -7.16 3.87 6.90
CA ARG A 161 -6.77 3.91 8.31
C ARG A 161 -6.00 2.66 8.74
N ALA A 162 -6.43 1.48 8.28
CA ALA A 162 -5.72 0.24 8.56
C ALA A 162 -4.33 0.23 7.89
N ASP A 163 -4.26 0.57 6.60
CA ASP A 163 -3.04 0.54 5.79
C ASP A 163 -2.04 1.62 6.24
N GLY A 164 -2.52 2.79 6.67
CA GLY A 164 -1.70 3.88 7.20
C GLY A 164 -0.91 3.49 8.46
N SER A 165 -1.39 2.49 9.22
CA SER A 165 -0.64 1.95 10.37
C SER A 165 0.58 1.10 9.99
N GLN A 166 0.74 0.75 8.71
CA GLN A 166 1.77 -0.18 8.24
C GLN A 166 3.06 0.50 7.75
N GLY A 167 3.22 1.81 8.00
CA GLY A 167 4.41 2.56 7.64
C GLY A 167 4.71 2.53 6.13
N ILE A 168 3.79 3.06 5.32
CA ILE A 168 4.02 3.22 3.87
C ILE A 168 4.94 4.43 3.66
N SER A 169 6.05 4.22 2.98
CA SER A 169 7.02 5.29 2.67
C SER A 169 6.58 6.13 1.48
N ASP A 170 7.09 7.36 1.37
CA ASP A 170 6.84 8.23 0.20
C ASP A 170 7.27 7.59 -1.11
N ALA A 171 8.38 6.85 -1.11
CA ALA A 171 8.85 6.11 -2.28
C ALA A 171 7.83 5.04 -2.72
N GLU A 172 7.21 4.34 -1.75
CA GLU A 172 6.14 3.38 -2.04
C GLU A 172 4.88 4.08 -2.53
N LEU A 173 4.50 5.22 -1.95
CA LEU A 173 3.36 6.02 -2.41
C LEU A 173 3.55 6.47 -3.87
N ARG A 174 4.73 6.99 -4.23
CA ARG A 174 5.05 7.36 -5.61
C ARG A 174 5.01 6.17 -6.56
N TYR A 175 5.50 5.01 -6.13
CA TYR A 175 5.41 3.77 -6.90
C TYR A 175 3.96 3.33 -7.10
N GLY A 176 3.15 3.34 -6.04
CA GLY A 176 1.72 3.03 -6.11
C GLY A 176 1.00 3.99 -7.06
N MET A 177 1.25 5.29 -6.94
CA MET A 177 0.74 6.32 -7.83
C MET A 177 1.11 6.04 -9.29
N ARG A 178 2.38 5.73 -9.59
CA ARG A 178 2.81 5.37 -10.95
C ARG A 178 2.05 4.18 -11.51
N VAL A 179 1.92 3.13 -10.71
CA VAL A 179 1.25 1.89 -11.09
C VAL A 179 -0.23 2.15 -11.38
N GLY A 180 -0.91 2.92 -10.53
CA GLY A 180 -2.30 3.33 -10.73
C GLY A 180 -2.48 4.18 -11.99
N LEU A 181 -1.65 5.21 -12.19
CA LEU A 181 -1.70 6.05 -13.39
C LEU A 181 -1.49 5.25 -14.68
N ARG A 182 -0.56 4.29 -14.67
CA ARG A 182 -0.35 3.36 -15.80
C ARG A 182 -1.58 2.50 -16.06
N GLU A 183 -2.15 1.87 -15.04
CA GLU A 183 -3.29 0.97 -15.21
C GLU A 183 -4.50 1.71 -15.80
N PHE A 184 -4.78 2.90 -15.29
CA PHE A 184 -5.93 3.69 -15.70
C PHE A 184 -5.66 4.61 -16.89
N GLN A 185 -4.44 4.60 -17.46
CA GLN A 185 -4.00 5.44 -18.57
C GLN A 185 -4.25 6.94 -18.30
N ARG A 186 -3.88 7.40 -17.10
CA ARG A 186 -4.09 8.78 -16.64
C ARG A 186 -2.78 9.56 -16.58
N PRO A 187 -2.78 10.84 -16.98
CA PRO A 187 -1.58 11.68 -16.89
C PRO A 187 -1.28 11.98 -15.42
N CYS A 188 0.01 11.98 -15.07
CA CYS A 188 0.45 12.42 -13.75
C CYS A 188 0.20 13.91 -13.56
N ALA A 189 -0.31 14.31 -12.39
CA ALA A 189 -0.50 15.72 -12.05
C ALA A 189 0.83 16.50 -11.93
N GLY A 190 1.95 15.82 -11.65
CA GLY A 190 3.27 16.44 -11.55
C GLY A 190 3.97 16.63 -12.89
N CYS A 191 4.16 15.56 -13.67
CA CYS A 191 4.91 15.62 -14.93
C CYS A 191 4.05 15.62 -16.20
N GLY A 192 2.73 15.41 -16.11
CA GLY A 192 1.83 15.35 -17.27
C GLY A 192 1.92 14.07 -18.12
N GLU A 193 2.94 13.24 -17.90
CA GLU A 193 3.13 12.00 -18.64
C GLU A 193 2.13 10.92 -18.22
N ILE A 194 1.72 10.09 -19.17
CA ILE A 194 0.98 8.85 -18.91
C ILE A 194 2.02 7.72 -18.80
N PRO A 195 2.25 7.15 -17.60
CA PRO A 195 3.28 6.12 -17.44
C PRO A 195 2.93 4.87 -18.24
N THR A 196 3.90 4.31 -18.96
CA THR A 196 3.77 3.03 -19.69
C THR A 196 4.52 1.87 -19.00
N SER A 197 5.42 2.20 -18.06
CA SER A 197 6.23 1.25 -17.31
C SER A 197 6.25 1.59 -15.82
N THR A 198 6.69 0.64 -14.99
CA THR A 198 6.95 0.85 -13.56
C THR A 198 8.39 1.28 -13.26
N THR A 199 9.14 1.67 -14.29
CA THR A 199 10.51 2.16 -14.13
C THR A 199 10.50 3.51 -13.42
N PRO A 200 11.37 3.73 -12.42
CA PRO A 200 11.53 5.03 -11.78
C PRO A 200 11.85 6.16 -12.77
N THR A 201 11.48 7.38 -12.42
CA THR A 201 11.81 8.62 -13.15
C THR A 201 12.10 9.75 -12.14
N ASP A 202 12.50 10.93 -12.60
CA ASP A 202 12.84 12.05 -11.69
C ASP A 202 11.60 12.82 -11.15
N CYS A 203 10.39 12.31 -11.36
CA CYS A 203 9.16 12.99 -10.95
C CYS A 203 8.83 12.72 -9.47
N ASP A 204 8.80 13.77 -8.63
CA ASP A 204 8.51 13.66 -7.19
C ASP A 204 7.07 13.20 -6.86
N VAL A 205 6.18 13.14 -7.86
CA VAL A 205 4.79 12.69 -7.69
C VAL A 205 4.62 11.21 -8.06
N CYS A 206 5.21 10.74 -9.16
CA CYS A 206 4.96 9.40 -9.69
C CYS A 206 6.21 8.62 -10.12
N GLY A 207 7.41 9.13 -9.87
CA GLY A 207 8.63 8.61 -10.51
C GLY A 207 9.78 8.37 -9.56
N ASN A 208 10.00 9.31 -8.64
CA ASN A 208 11.21 9.39 -7.83
C ASN A 208 11.15 8.40 -6.66
N PHE A 209 11.38 7.13 -6.96
CA PHE A 209 11.38 6.04 -5.99
C PHE A 209 12.52 5.05 -6.24
N GLU A 210 13.24 4.70 -5.17
CA GLU A 210 14.18 3.59 -5.13
C GLU A 210 13.62 2.55 -4.15
N LEU A 211 13.37 1.33 -4.64
CA LEU A 211 12.56 0.32 -3.93
C LEU A 211 13.19 -1.07 -3.86
#